data_AF-A0A942R4C4-F1
#
_entry.id   AF-A0A942R4C4-F1
#
_cell.length_a   1.000
_cell.length_b   1.000
_cell.length_c   1.000
_cell.angle_alpha   90.00
_cell.angle_beta   90.00
_cell.angle_gamma   90.00
#
_symmetry.space_group_name_H-M   'P 1'
#
loop_
_entity.id
_entity.type
_entity.pdbx_description
1 polymer ?
#
loop_
_entity_poly.entity_id
_entity_poly.type
_entity_poly.pdbx_seq_one_letter_code
_entity_poly.pdbx_strand_id
1 'polypeptide(L)'
;MSKPNYIENHIELIDSVIKSINDNFFLLEQSVELNKVIYDTVCNILKFLNNSLKLLPLILFTRSKDSVSKELLIESFDQVLSSWSEFLVSKESFTNDWNIFVHKWDSYKSDFTKTSNSTHTIYISMN
;
A
#
# COMPACT_ATOMS: atom_id res chain seq x y z
N MET A 1 -28.13 4.31 11.38
CA MET A 1 -26.75 3.79 11.50
C MET A 1 -26.32 3.32 10.12
N SER A 2 -25.40 4.05 9.48
CA SER A 2 -24.77 3.61 8.23
C SER A 2 -23.98 2.34 8.50
N LYS A 3 -24.10 1.32 7.62
CA LYS A 3 -23.27 0.12 7.71
C LYS A 3 -21.79 0.54 7.61
N PRO A 4 -20.87 -0.02 8.41
CA PRO A 4 -19.45 0.22 8.21
C PRO A 4 -19.06 -0.19 6.79
N ASN A 5 -18.47 0.73 6.02
CA ASN A 5 -17.88 0.36 4.75
C ASN A 5 -16.53 -0.31 5.05
N TYR A 6 -16.56 -1.63 5.22
CA TYR A 6 -15.40 -2.44 5.57
C TYR A 6 -14.20 -2.19 4.65
N ILE A 7 -14.44 -1.83 3.39
CA ILE A 7 -13.38 -1.56 2.41
C ILE A 7 -12.72 -0.19 2.66
N GLU A 8 -13.50 0.84 2.98
CA GLU A 8 -12.97 2.16 3.34
C GLU A 8 -12.08 2.07 4.59
N ASN A 9 -12.56 1.40 5.64
CA ASN A 9 -11.76 1.17 6.85
C ASN A 9 -10.44 0.43 6.55
N HIS A 10 -10.46 -0.50 5.60
CA HIS A 10 -9.28 -1.28 5.21
C HIS A 10 -8.28 -0.44 4.41
N ILE A 11 -8.75 0.46 3.56
CA ILE A 11 -7.92 1.45 2.85
C ILE A 11 -7.30 2.43 3.85
N GLU A 12 -8.08 2.94 4.81
CA GLU A 12 -7.59 3.85 5.86
C GLU A 12 -6.51 3.20 6.73
N LEU A 13 -6.67 1.92 7.05
CA LEU A 13 -5.66 1.13 7.77
C LEU A 13 -4.34 1.07 6.99
N ILE A 14 -4.40 0.76 5.69
CA ILE A 14 -3.22 0.70 4.83
C ILE A 14 -2.56 2.08 4.72
N ASP A 15 -3.34 3.14 4.49
CA ASP A 15 -2.85 4.52 4.46
C ASP A 15 -2.14 4.90 5.76
N SER A 16 -2.71 4.50 6.91
CA SER A 16 -2.13 4.79 8.22
C SER A 16 -0.78 4.10 8.41
N VAL A 17 -0.65 2.84 7.97
CA VAL A 17 0.63 2.11 8.02
C VAL A 17 1.66 2.73 7.10
N ILE A 18 1.29 3.05 5.85
CA ILE A 18 2.19 3.68 4.87
C ILE A 18 2.66 5.03 5.40
N LYS A 19 1.74 5.85 5.91
CA LYS A 19 2.08 7.14 6.52
C LYS A 19 3.05 6.97 7.68
N SER A 20 2.78 6.02 8.58
CA SER A 20 3.67 5.76 9.72
C SER A 20 5.07 5.35 9.27
N ILE A 21 5.21 4.56 8.20
CA ILE A 21 6.52 4.19 7.66
C ILE A 21 7.18 5.42 7.01
N ASN A 22 6.46 6.20 6.22
CA ASN A 22 6.95 7.44 5.59
C ASN A 22 7.45 8.46 6.63
N ASP A 23 6.69 8.67 7.69
CA ASP A 23 7.01 9.61 8.77
C ASP A 23 8.31 9.20 9.51
N ASN A 24 8.64 7.90 9.51
CA ASN A 24 9.85 7.37 10.13
C ASN A 24 10.93 6.98 9.11
N PHE A 25 10.69 7.21 7.82
CA PHE A 25 11.54 6.71 6.74
C PHE A 25 12.93 7.33 6.80
N PHE A 26 13.00 8.63 7.11
CA PHE A 26 14.26 9.35 7.26
C PHE A 26 15.14 8.78 8.39
N LEU A 27 14.53 8.22 9.45
CA LEU A 27 15.27 7.58 10.55
C LEU A 27 15.95 6.29 10.08
N LEU A 28 15.30 5.55 9.18
CA LEU A 28 15.85 4.32 8.59
C LEU A 28 17.03 4.66 7.67
N GLU A 29 16.91 5.68 6.82
CA GLU A 29 17.98 6.09 5.91
C GLU A 29 19.24 6.55 6.64
N GLN A 30 19.07 7.39 7.68
CA GLN A 30 20.18 7.98 8.43
C GLN A 30 20.86 7.01 9.41
N SER A 31 20.23 5.88 9.75
CA SER A 31 20.76 4.94 10.74
C SER A 31 22.04 4.25 10.23
N VAL A 32 23.21 4.52 10.81
CA VAL A 32 24.47 3.86 10.40
C VAL A 32 24.43 2.36 10.69
N GLU A 33 23.81 1.98 11.82
CA GLU A 33 23.49 0.59 12.17
C GLU A 33 22.03 0.51 12.62
N LEU A 34 21.27 -0.39 11.99
CA LEU A 34 19.90 -0.65 12.39
C LEU A 34 19.88 -1.66 13.53
N ASN A 35 19.29 -1.29 14.67
CA ASN A 35 19.10 -2.21 15.79
C ASN A 35 18.22 -3.40 15.36
N LYS A 36 18.59 -4.62 15.74
CA LYS A 36 17.85 -5.84 15.38
C LYS A 36 16.36 -5.79 15.76
N VAL A 37 16.02 -5.24 16.93
CA VAL A 37 14.62 -5.09 17.37
C VAL A 37 13.86 -4.16 16.43
N ILE A 38 14.48 -3.06 16.00
CA ILE A 38 13.90 -2.13 15.02
C ILE A 38 13.72 -2.84 13.68
N TYR A 39 14.76 -3.56 13.22
CA TYR A 39 14.71 -4.32 11.98
C TYR A 39 13.55 -5.32 11.95
N ASP A 40 13.44 -6.14 13.00
CA ASP A 40 12.40 -7.16 13.14
C ASP A 40 11.01 -6.51 13.26
N THR A 41 10.90 -5.36 13.93
CA THR A 41 9.65 -4.61 14.05
C THR A 41 9.17 -4.11 12.69
N VAL A 42 10.03 -3.47 11.91
CA VAL A 42 9.68 -3.01 10.55
C VAL A 42 9.33 -4.20 9.66
N CYS A 43 10.10 -5.31 9.73
CA CYS A 43 9.78 -6.54 9.00
C CYS A 43 8.36 -7.05 9.30
N ASN A 44 7.96 -7.04 10.58
CA ASN A 44 6.61 -7.46 10.98
C ASN A 44 5.52 -6.50 10.49
N ILE A 45 5.78 -5.19 10.51
CA ILE A 45 4.86 -4.18 9.96
C ILE A 45 4.70 -4.40 8.45
N LEU A 46 5.80 -4.63 7.71
CA LEU A 46 5.74 -4.89 6.28
C LEU A 46 4.97 -6.19 5.97
N LYS A 47 5.19 -7.27 6.73
CA LYS A 47 4.41 -8.51 6.58
C LYS A 47 2.92 -8.30 6.86
N PHE A 48 2.59 -7.53 7.90
CA PHE A 48 1.20 -7.16 8.19
C PHE A 48 0.57 -6.37 7.03
N LEU A 49 1.31 -5.42 6.45
CA LEU A 49 0.88 -4.67 5.29
C LEU A 49 0.68 -5.57 4.07
N ASN A 50 1.58 -6.52 3.78
CA ASN A 50 1.40 -7.50 2.69
C ASN A 50 0.08 -8.29 2.86
N ASN A 51 -0.17 -8.80 4.07
CA ASN A 51 -1.40 -9.52 4.35
C ASN A 51 -2.63 -8.63 4.17
N SER A 52 -2.55 -7.37 4.59
CA SER A 52 -3.62 -6.39 4.39
C SER A 52 -3.87 -6.13 2.90
N LEU A 53 -2.82 -5.93 2.09
CA LEU A 53 -2.94 -5.76 0.64
C LEU A 53 -3.60 -6.97 -0.04
N LYS A 54 -3.24 -8.19 0.39
CA LYS A 54 -3.83 -9.44 -0.12
C LYS A 54 -5.33 -9.58 0.16
N LEU A 55 -5.83 -8.93 1.21
CA LEU A 55 -7.25 -8.92 1.58
C LEU A 55 -8.07 -7.85 0.84
N LEU A 56 -7.44 -6.97 0.07
CA LEU A 56 -8.17 -5.98 -0.73
C LEU A 56 -9.09 -6.66 -1.75
N PRO A 57 -10.24 -6.05 -2.09
CA PRO A 57 -11.10 -6.56 -3.13
C PRO A 57 -10.38 -6.58 -4.48
N LEU A 58 -10.71 -7.56 -5.33
CA LEU A 58 -10.34 -7.49 -6.73
C LEU A 58 -11.17 -6.36 -7.37
N ILE A 59 -10.50 -5.35 -7.90
CA ILE A 59 -11.17 -4.25 -8.60
C ILE A 59 -10.90 -4.41 -10.09
N LEU A 60 -11.97 -4.49 -10.87
CA LEU A 60 -11.90 -4.52 -12.33
C LEU A 60 -11.96 -3.08 -12.86
N PHE A 61 -10.81 -2.50 -13.16
CA PHE A 61 -10.75 -1.15 -13.74
C PHE A 61 -11.04 -1.21 -15.24
N THR A 62 -11.99 -0.40 -15.72
CA THR A 62 -12.29 -0.28 -17.15
C THR A 62 -11.47 0.86 -17.78
N ARG A 63 -10.53 0.49 -18.66
CA ARG A 63 -9.99 1.29 -19.80
C ARG A 63 -8.94 2.39 -19.55
N SER A 64 -8.35 2.54 -18.37
CA SER A 64 -7.19 3.44 -18.17
C SER A 64 -5.88 2.71 -18.48
N LYS A 65 -4.96 3.32 -19.25
CA LYS A 65 -3.59 2.78 -19.43
C LYS A 65 -2.78 2.82 -18.12
N ASP A 66 -3.20 3.66 -17.18
CA ASP A 66 -2.52 3.91 -15.91
C ASP A 66 -3.16 3.15 -14.74
N SER A 67 -4.19 2.31 -14.97
CA SER A 67 -4.84 1.58 -13.89
C SER A 67 -3.94 0.48 -13.32
N VAL A 68 -3.71 0.51 -12.01
CA VAL A 68 -2.93 -0.51 -11.29
C VAL A 68 -3.84 -1.65 -10.88
N SER A 69 -3.53 -2.89 -11.29
CA SER A 69 -4.25 -4.06 -10.79
C SER A 69 -3.81 -4.43 -9.37
N LYS A 70 -4.64 -5.18 -8.65
CA LYS A 70 -4.30 -5.69 -7.32
C LYS A 70 -3.03 -6.55 -7.36
N GLU A 71 -2.85 -7.34 -8.42
CA GLU A 71 -1.69 -8.20 -8.62
C GLU A 71 -0.42 -7.36 -8.78
N LEU A 72 -0.45 -6.32 -9.62
CA LEU A 72 0.70 -5.41 -9.81
C LEU A 72 1.08 -4.64 -8.54
N LEU A 73 0.10 -4.37 -7.67
CA LEU A 73 0.32 -3.76 -6.36
C LEU A 73 0.99 -4.76 -5.41
N ILE A 74 0.48 -6.00 -5.32
CA ILE A 74 1.08 -7.05 -4.48
C ILE A 74 2.50 -7.38 -4.95
N GLU A 75 2.72 -7.54 -6.26
CA GLU A 75 4.05 -7.78 -6.83
C GLU A 75 5.04 -6.67 -6.48
N SER A 76 4.61 -5.40 -6.52
CA SER A 76 5.48 -4.29 -6.08
C SER A 76 5.79 -4.34 -4.59
N PHE A 77 4.86 -4.80 -3.77
CA PHE A 77 5.09 -4.93 -2.34
C PHE A 77 5.96 -6.14 -1.99
N ASP A 78 5.88 -7.22 -2.77
CA ASP A 78 6.79 -8.35 -2.61
C ASP A 78 8.25 -7.94 -2.94
N GLN A 79 8.47 -6.99 -3.88
CA GLN A 79 9.79 -6.37 -4.09
C GLN A 79 10.25 -5.59 -2.84
N VAL A 80 9.38 -4.79 -2.22
CA VAL A 80 9.68 -4.10 -0.95
C VAL A 80 10.12 -5.08 0.14
N LEU A 81 9.46 -6.23 0.27
CA LEU A 81 9.84 -7.26 1.24
C LEU A 81 11.22 -7.86 0.91
N SER A 82 11.49 -8.09 -0.38
CA SER A 82 12.79 -8.58 -0.84
C SER A 82 13.90 -7.57 -0.54
N SER A 83 13.74 -6.31 -0.90
CA SER A 83 14.74 -5.28 -0.63
C SER A 83 14.88 -4.95 0.86
N TRP A 84 13.82 -5.11 1.66
CA TRP A 84 13.95 -5.04 3.13
C TRP A 84 14.85 -6.16 3.67
N SER A 85 14.74 -7.38 3.14
CA SER A 85 15.58 -8.51 3.56
C SER A 85 17.07 -8.27 3.29
N GLU A 86 17.38 -7.42 2.32
CA GLU A 86 18.72 -6.99 1.93
C GLU A 86 19.02 -5.54 2.36
N PHE A 87 18.23 -4.96 3.27
CA PHE A 87 18.32 -3.54 3.64
C PHE A 87 19.71 -3.14 4.15
N LEU A 88 20.38 -4.04 4.88
CA LEU A 88 21.73 -3.81 5.40
C LEU A 88 22.81 -3.82 4.31
N VAL A 89 22.51 -4.38 3.14
CA VAL A 89 23.39 -4.42 1.96
C VAL A 89 23.13 -3.21 1.07
N SER A 90 21.86 -2.87 0.84
CA SER A 90 21.46 -1.71 0.02
C SER A 90 20.19 -1.05 0.54
N LYS A 91 20.36 0.04 1.28
CA LYS A 91 19.25 0.89 1.72
C LYS A 91 18.52 1.56 0.55
N GLU A 92 19.27 1.95 -0.48
CA GLU A 92 18.75 2.63 -1.67
C GLU A 92 17.75 1.74 -2.42
N SER A 93 18.02 0.43 -2.50
CA SER A 93 17.12 -0.54 -3.11
C SER A 93 15.74 -0.52 -2.42
N PHE A 94 15.74 -0.57 -1.09
CA PHE A 94 14.51 -0.48 -0.30
C PHE A 94 13.79 0.86 -0.49
N THR A 95 14.52 1.99 -0.47
CA THR A 95 13.92 3.31 -0.73
C THR A 95 13.25 3.39 -2.09
N ASN A 96 13.91 2.90 -3.13
CA ASN A 96 13.36 2.91 -4.47
C ASN A 96 12.10 2.04 -4.59
N ASP A 97 12.16 0.80 -4.10
CA ASP A 97 11.02 -0.11 -4.15
C ASP A 97 9.84 0.39 -3.32
N TRP A 98 10.12 0.98 -2.16
CA TRP A 98 9.11 1.58 -1.30
C TRP A 98 8.40 2.73 -2.00
N ASN A 99 9.14 3.66 -2.61
CA ASN A 99 8.56 4.78 -3.34
C ASN A 99 7.71 4.31 -4.54
N ILE A 100 8.18 3.30 -5.28
CA ILE A 100 7.41 2.68 -6.37
C ILE A 100 6.10 2.10 -5.86
N PHE A 101 6.15 1.37 -4.74
CA PHE A 101 4.95 0.82 -4.11
C PHE A 101 3.97 1.92 -3.68
N VAL A 102 4.43 2.97 -3.01
CA VAL A 102 3.58 4.08 -2.55
C VAL A 102 2.87 4.75 -3.74
N HIS A 103 3.59 5.00 -4.84
CA HIS A 103 2.97 5.55 -6.05
C HIS A 103 1.90 4.62 -6.66
N LYS A 104 2.15 3.31 -6.65
CA LYS A 104 1.16 2.31 -7.12
C LYS A 104 -0.05 2.24 -6.20
N TRP A 105 0.15 2.35 -4.90
CA TRP A 105 -0.93 2.39 -3.90
C TRP A 105 -1.83 3.61 -4.11
N ASP A 106 -1.25 4.81 -4.26
CA ASP A 106 -2.02 6.04 -4.50
C ASP A 106 -2.85 5.95 -5.79
N SER A 107 -2.28 5.36 -6.84
CA SER A 107 -2.98 5.11 -8.11
C SER A 107 -4.15 4.14 -7.90
N TYR A 108 -3.92 3.01 -7.23
CA TYR A 108 -4.96 2.02 -6.91
C TYR A 108 -6.11 2.62 -6.09
N LYS A 109 -5.79 3.41 -5.05
CA LYS A 109 -6.77 4.08 -4.19
C LYS A 109 -7.60 5.11 -4.96
N SER A 110 -6.96 5.88 -5.84
CA SER A 110 -7.64 6.83 -6.72
C SER A 110 -8.67 6.15 -7.61
N ASP A 111 -8.28 5.03 -8.23
CA ASP A 111 -9.18 4.29 -9.12
C ASP A 111 -10.31 3.57 -8.37
N PHE A 112 -10.03 3.03 -7.17
CA PHE A 112 -11.07 2.50 -6.29
C PHE A 112 -12.13 3.57 -5.97
N THR A 113 -11.68 4.76 -5.60
CA THR A 113 -12.57 5.88 -5.25
C THR A 113 -13.43 6.30 -6.43
N LYS A 114 -12.85 6.40 -7.64
CA LYS A 114 -13.61 6.68 -8.87
C LYS A 114 -14.69 5.64 -9.14
N THR A 115 -14.36 4.35 -8.98
CA THR A 115 -15.29 3.22 -9.19
C THR A 115 -16.41 3.21 -8.15
N SER A 116 -16.07 3.48 -6.89
CA SER A 116 -17.05 3.58 -5.80
C SER A 116 -18.05 4.71 -6.10
N ASN A 117 -17.55 5.89 -6.45
CA ASN A 117 -18.38 7.05 -6.75
C ASN A 117 -19.24 6.87 -8.03
N SER A 118 -18.70 6.24 -9.07
CA SER A 118 -19.46 5.98 -10.31
C SER A 118 -20.59 4.98 -10.07
N THR A 119 -20.33 3.90 -9.32
CA THR A 119 -21.34 2.92 -8.93
C THR A 119 -22.45 3.56 -8.09
N HIS A 120 -22.08 4.45 -7.15
CA HIS A 120 -23.04 5.21 -6.35
C HIS A 120 -23.88 6.17 -7.21
N THR A 121 -23.24 6.84 -8.18
CA THR A 121 -23.91 7.78 -9.10
C THR A 121 -24.90 7.07 -10.02
N ILE A 122 -24.56 5.89 -10.55
CA ILE A 122 -25.48 5.08 -11.37
C ILE A 122 -26.73 4.70 -10.56
N TYR A 123 -26.55 4.30 -9.30
CA TYR A 123 -27.65 3.92 -8.42
C TYR A 123 -28.62 5.08 -8.10
N ILE A 124 -28.11 6.30 -8.01
CA ILE A 124 -28.92 7.52 -7.82
C ILE A 124 -29.66 7.90 -9.11
N SER A 125 -29.04 7.70 -10.27
CA SER A 125 -29.66 8.02 -11.57
C SER A 125 -30.76 7.06 -12.04
N MET A 126 -30.95 5.93 -11.34
CA MET A 126 -31.94 4.90 -11.63
C MET A 126 -33.18 4.94 -10.70
N ASN A 127 -33.20 5.83 -9.70
CA ASN A 127 -34.35 6.09 -8.82
C ASN A 127 -34.90 7.50 -9.07
#